data_AF-A0A2D7H9F5-F1
#
_entry.id   AF-A0A2D7H9F5-F1
#
_cell.length_a   1.000
_cell.length_b   1.000
_cell.length_c   1.000
_cell.angle_alpha   90.00
_cell.angle_beta   90.00
_cell.angle_gamma   90.00
#
_symmetry.space_group_name_H-M   'P 1'
#
loop_
_entity.id
_entity.type
_entity.pdbx_description
1 polymer ?
#
loop_
_entity_poly.entity_id
_entity_poly.type
_entity_poly.pdbx_seq_one_letter_code
_entity_poly.pdbx_strand_id
1 'polypeptide(L)'
;MVGDAGIRSWEQELTRREIDQKAAIMIVIEQLGNIPPGTKCSAVFFDAQRIGREKEFYAKLYSENGVHDLEVLRAMVAANVPDDPYWLVSLKSSGGPLGEVTHLHRVDDRTGKMLPDPA
;
A
#
# COMPACT_ATOMS: atom_id res chain seq x y z
N MET A 1 43.92 12.06 3.79
CA MET A 1 42.56 12.34 4.29
C MET A 1 41.59 11.91 3.20
N VAL A 2 41.07 10.69 3.30
CA VAL A 2 40.12 10.12 2.33
C VAL A 2 38.85 9.87 3.14
N GLY A 3 37.84 10.72 2.97
CA GLY A 3 36.70 10.73 3.88
C GLY A 3 35.42 11.17 3.20
N ASP A 4 34.38 10.37 3.44
CA ASP A 4 32.97 10.71 3.50
C ASP A 4 32.12 10.88 2.23
N ALA A 5 32.68 11.23 1.08
CA ALA A 5 31.84 11.44 -0.12
C ALA A 5 31.30 10.13 -0.73
N GLY A 6 32.10 9.05 -0.69
CA GLY A 6 31.68 7.74 -1.19
C GLY A 6 30.58 7.12 -0.33
N ILE A 7 30.76 7.14 1.00
CA ILE A 7 29.89 6.54 2.05
C ILE A 7 28.42 6.97 1.95
N ARG A 8 28.19 8.25 1.67
CA ARG A 8 26.82 8.77 1.55
C ARG A 8 26.18 8.44 0.21
N SER A 9 26.96 8.25 -0.85
CA SER A 9 26.45 7.95 -2.20
C SER A 9 25.87 6.55 -2.26
N TRP A 10 26.57 5.53 -1.75
CA TRP A 10 26.03 4.15 -1.75
C TRP A 10 24.96 3.93 -0.67
N GLU A 11 24.91 4.70 0.43
CA GLU A 11 23.72 4.72 1.32
C GLU A 11 22.50 5.38 0.67
N GLN A 12 22.71 6.41 -0.16
CA GLN A 12 21.65 7.05 -0.98
C GLN A 12 21.20 6.17 -2.17
N GLU A 13 22.10 5.36 -2.71
CA GLU A 13 21.82 4.44 -3.81
C GLU A 13 21.19 3.13 -3.31
N LEU A 14 21.50 2.71 -2.07
CA LEU A 14 20.80 1.63 -1.36
C LEU A 14 19.41 2.05 -0.85
N THR A 15 19.14 3.35 -0.71
CA THR A 15 17.80 3.87 -0.34
C THR A 15 16.84 4.02 -1.52
N ARG A 16 17.31 3.81 -2.76
CA ARG A 16 16.46 3.66 -3.95
C ARG A 16 16.42 2.21 -4.42
N ARG A 17 16.30 1.26 -3.51
CA ARG A 17 15.75 -0.06 -3.86
C ARG A 17 14.26 0.15 -4.08
N GLU A 18 13.82 0.00 -5.32
CA GLU A 18 12.40 -0.22 -5.61
C GLU A 18 11.93 -1.33 -4.67
N ILE A 19 10.88 -1.06 -3.89
CA ILE A 19 10.35 -2.04 -2.95
C ILE A 19 9.87 -3.20 -3.79
N ASP A 20 10.40 -4.40 -3.54
CA ASP A 20 9.88 -5.61 -4.16
C ASP A 20 8.74 -6.20 -3.32
N GLN A 21 8.05 -7.20 -3.90
CA GLN A 21 6.92 -7.86 -3.27
C GLN A 21 7.25 -8.39 -1.86
N LYS A 22 8.45 -8.93 -1.66
CA LYS A 22 8.86 -9.51 -0.38
C LYS A 22 9.14 -8.41 0.64
N ALA A 23 9.79 -7.32 0.23
CA ALA A 23 10.04 -6.17 1.07
C ALA A 23 8.73 -5.55 1.58
N ALA A 24 7.73 -5.37 0.70
CA ALA A 24 6.41 -4.87 1.10
C ALA A 24 5.73 -5.76 2.15
N ILE A 25 5.78 -7.09 2.00
CA ILE A 25 5.24 -8.04 2.98
C ILE A 25 5.97 -7.92 4.32
N MET A 26 7.30 -7.88 4.30
CA MET A 26 8.10 -7.80 5.53
C MET A 26 7.82 -6.51 6.31
N ILE A 27 7.68 -5.38 5.63
CA ILE A 27 7.30 -4.10 6.25
C ILE A 27 5.99 -4.23 7.05
N VAL A 28 4.97 -4.87 6.46
CA VAL A 28 3.68 -5.06 7.13
C VAL A 28 3.81 -5.99 8.34
N ILE A 29 4.55 -7.10 8.20
CA ILE A 29 4.78 -8.04 9.31
C ILE A 29 5.50 -7.34 10.47
N GLU A 30 6.55 -6.58 10.17
CA GLU A 30 7.36 -5.87 11.18
C GLU A 30 6.53 -4.82 11.93
N GLN A 31 5.70 -4.06 11.22
CA GLN A 31 4.87 -3.01 11.84
C GLN A 31 3.71 -3.57 12.66
N LEU A 32 3.14 -4.72 12.28
CA LEU A 32 2.09 -5.38 13.05
C LEU A 32 2.63 -6.20 14.23
N GLY A 33 3.88 -6.67 14.15
CA GLY A 33 4.65 -7.33 15.22
C GLY A 33 4.17 -8.73 15.64
N ASN A 34 2.89 -9.07 15.45
CA ASN A 34 2.28 -10.31 15.93
C ASN A 34 1.48 -11.03 14.83
N ILE A 35 2.15 -11.42 13.73
CA ILE A 35 1.52 -12.23 12.69
C ILE A 35 1.61 -13.72 13.05
N PRO A 36 0.48 -14.45 13.20
CA PRO A 36 0.51 -15.86 13.55
C PRO A 36 1.26 -16.70 12.52
N PRO A 37 2.03 -17.73 12.95
CA PRO A 37 2.60 -18.70 12.02
C PRO A 37 1.53 -19.36 11.15
N GLY A 38 1.85 -19.63 9.89
CA GLY A 38 0.91 -20.19 8.92
C GLY A 38 0.01 -19.16 8.24
N THR A 39 0.11 -17.87 8.58
CA THR A 39 -0.56 -16.79 7.84
C THR A 39 -0.03 -16.72 6.41
N LYS A 40 -0.93 -16.78 5.42
CA LYS A 40 -0.56 -16.63 4.01
C LYS A 40 -0.44 -15.15 3.70
N CYS A 41 0.68 -14.78 3.07
CA CYS A 41 0.99 -13.40 2.72
C CYS A 41 1.08 -13.27 1.20
N SER A 42 0.53 -12.22 0.62
CA SER A 42 0.81 -11.85 -0.77
C SER A 42 0.85 -10.34 -0.93
N ALA A 43 1.51 -9.83 -1.96
CA ALA A 43 1.48 -8.41 -2.26
C ALA A 43 1.35 -8.16 -3.76
N VAL A 44 0.63 -7.09 -4.11
CA VAL A 44 0.41 -6.69 -5.49
C VAL A 44 0.76 -5.22 -5.64
N PHE A 45 1.57 -4.89 -6.65
CA PHE A 45 1.92 -3.51 -6.94
C PHE A 45 0.77 -2.78 -7.67
N PHE A 46 0.45 -1.59 -7.18
CA PHE A 46 -0.45 -0.64 -7.80
C PHE A 46 0.37 0.50 -8.40
N ASP A 47 0.68 0.35 -9.69
CA ASP A 47 1.29 1.42 -10.47
C ASP A 47 0.30 2.57 -10.75
N ALA A 48 0.80 3.67 -11.30
CA ALA A 48 -0.01 4.83 -11.64
C ALA A 48 -1.19 4.51 -12.58
N GLN A 49 -1.05 3.51 -13.46
CA GLN A 49 -2.11 3.11 -14.38
C GLN A 49 -3.24 2.37 -13.64
N ARG A 50 -2.89 1.45 -12.73
CA ARG A 50 -3.83 0.74 -11.85
C ARG A 50 -4.53 1.70 -10.91
N ILE A 51 -3.80 2.65 -10.34
CA ILE A 51 -4.37 3.71 -9.50
C ILE A 51 -5.37 4.56 -10.30
N GLY A 52 -5.04 4.93 -11.53
CA GLY A 52 -5.98 5.64 -12.41
C GLY A 52 -7.30 4.89 -12.58
N ARG A 53 -7.24 3.58 -12.88
CA ARG A 53 -8.44 2.73 -12.98
C ARG A 53 -9.19 2.58 -11.66
N GLU A 54 -8.49 2.50 -10.53
CA GLU A 54 -9.12 2.45 -9.21
C GLU A 54 -9.89 3.75 -8.91
N LYS A 55 -9.29 4.91 -9.20
CA LYS A 55 -9.95 6.22 -9.05
C LYS A 55 -11.19 6.34 -9.95
N GLU A 56 -11.10 5.88 -11.20
CA GLU A 56 -12.25 5.86 -12.12
C GLU A 56 -13.38 4.97 -11.59
N PHE A 57 -13.04 3.81 -11.04
CA PHE A 57 -14.01 2.92 -10.41
C PHE A 57 -14.72 3.61 -9.23
N TYR A 58 -13.98 4.22 -8.30
CA TYR A 58 -14.57 4.93 -7.16
C TYR A 58 -15.38 6.16 -7.59
N ALA A 59 -14.90 6.93 -8.57
CA ALA A 59 -15.63 8.08 -9.11
C ALA A 59 -16.98 7.63 -9.70
N LYS A 60 -16.99 6.52 -10.44
CA LYS A 60 -18.22 5.93 -10.98
C LYS A 60 -19.15 5.46 -9.85
N LEU A 61 -18.62 4.72 -8.88
CA LEU A 61 -19.38 4.20 -7.73
C LEU A 61 -20.08 5.32 -6.97
N TYR A 62 -19.38 6.41 -6.64
CA TYR A 62 -19.96 7.53 -5.91
C TYR A 62 -20.96 8.32 -6.75
N SER A 63 -20.69 8.51 -8.04
CA SER A 63 -21.65 9.15 -8.95
C SER A 63 -22.93 8.34 -9.10
N GLU A 64 -22.85 7.00 -9.14
CA GLU A 64 -24.01 6.12 -9.19
C GLU A 64 -24.81 6.17 -7.88
N ASN A 65 -24.14 6.45 -6.76
CA ASN A 65 -24.75 6.63 -5.44
C ASN A 65 -25.22 8.07 -5.14
N GLY A 66 -25.29 8.94 -6.17
CA GLY A 66 -25.90 10.27 -6.08
C GLY A 66 -24.94 11.42 -5.76
N VAL A 67 -23.63 11.18 -5.73
CA VAL A 67 -22.62 12.26 -5.57
C VAL A 67 -22.33 12.87 -6.93
N HIS A 68 -22.95 14.01 -7.23
CA HIS A 68 -22.81 14.69 -8.53
C HIS A 68 -21.95 15.97 -8.47
N ASP A 69 -21.69 16.49 -7.28
CA ASP A 69 -20.75 17.59 -7.11
C ASP A 69 -19.31 17.10 -7.38
N LEU A 70 -18.62 17.76 -8.32
CA LEU A 70 -17.30 17.33 -8.77
C LEU A 70 -16.21 17.51 -7.72
N GLU A 71 -16.30 18.54 -6.87
CA GLU A 71 -15.32 18.76 -5.81
C GLU A 71 -15.49 17.73 -4.70
N VAL A 72 -16.73 17.47 -4.30
CA VAL A 72 -17.05 16.40 -3.33
C VAL A 72 -16.62 15.04 -3.88
N LEU A 73 -16.91 14.74 -5.14
CA LEU A 73 -16.52 13.48 -5.77
C LEU A 73 -15.00 13.28 -5.72
N ARG A 74 -14.22 14.30 -6.12
CA ARG A 74 -12.75 14.24 -6.08
C ARG A 74 -12.22 14.04 -4.67
N ALA A 75 -12.78 14.74 -3.69
CA ALA A 75 -12.39 14.60 -2.30
C ALA A 75 -12.68 13.19 -1.76
N MET A 76 -13.84 12.62 -2.08
CA MET A 76 -14.21 11.25 -1.68
C MET A 76 -13.28 10.21 -2.31
N VAL A 77 -12.96 10.36 -3.60
CA VAL A 77 -12.00 9.48 -4.28
C VAL A 77 -10.61 9.58 -3.64
N ALA A 78 -10.11 10.80 -3.40
CA ALA A 78 -8.80 11.02 -2.79
C ALA A 78 -8.70 10.50 -1.35
N ALA A 79 -9.81 10.48 -0.61
CA ALA A 79 -9.87 9.87 0.72
C ALA A 79 -9.78 8.33 0.70
N ASN A 80 -10.06 7.70 -0.46
CA ASN A 80 -10.16 6.24 -0.58
C ASN A 80 -9.02 5.62 -1.40
N VAL A 81 -8.45 6.38 -2.33
CA VAL A 81 -7.44 5.89 -3.27
C VAL A 81 -6.19 6.79 -3.22
N PRO A 82 -5.02 6.23 -2.85
CA PRO A 82 -3.76 6.97 -2.85
C PRO A 82 -3.42 7.57 -4.23
N ASP A 83 -2.72 8.70 -4.24
CA ASP A 83 -2.24 9.34 -5.46
C ASP A 83 -0.96 8.69 -6.01
N ASP A 84 -0.09 8.24 -5.11
CA ASP A 84 1.22 7.66 -5.43
C ASP A 84 1.17 6.12 -5.49
N PRO A 85 2.08 5.49 -6.26
CA PRO A 85 2.22 4.04 -6.31
C PRO A 85 2.39 3.39 -4.94
N TYR A 86 1.75 2.24 -4.77
CA TYR A 86 1.75 1.51 -3.50
C TYR A 86 1.69 -0.01 -3.70
N TRP A 87 2.11 -0.74 -2.67
CA TRP A 87 1.94 -2.18 -2.57
C TRP A 87 0.70 -2.52 -1.74
N LEU A 88 -0.23 -3.28 -2.29
CA LEU A 88 -1.34 -3.86 -1.56
C LEU A 88 -0.93 -5.22 -1.02
N VAL A 89 -0.71 -5.32 0.29
CA VAL A 89 -0.33 -6.54 0.99
C VAL A 89 -1.58 -7.18 1.60
N SER A 90 -1.79 -8.46 1.33
CA SER A 90 -2.83 -9.26 1.98
C SER A 90 -2.24 -10.25 2.97
N LEU A 91 -2.81 -10.29 4.16
CA LEU A 91 -2.54 -11.27 5.20
C LEU A 91 -3.80 -12.10 5.43
N LYS A 92 -3.70 -13.39 5.13
CA LYS A 92 -4.81 -14.33 5.25
C LYS A 92 -4.52 -15.33 6.36
N SER A 93 -5.23 -15.17 7.47
CA SER A 93 -5.11 -16.04 8.64
C SER A 93 -6.09 -17.20 8.52
N SER A 94 -5.59 -18.43 8.65
CA SER A 94 -6.44 -19.61 8.81
C SER A 94 -6.54 -19.95 10.29
N GLY A 95 -7.75 -20.02 10.86
CA GLY A 95 -7.95 -20.70 12.14
C GLY A 95 -8.76 -19.96 13.20
N GLY A 96 -10.00 -19.60 12.88
CA GLY A 96 -11.01 -19.28 13.89
C GLY A 96 -12.36 -19.91 13.54
N PRO A 97 -13.31 -19.99 14.50
CA PRO A 97 -14.67 -20.46 14.25
C PRO A 97 -15.44 -19.63 13.20
N LEU A 98 -14.88 -18.49 12.76
CA LEU A 98 -15.41 -17.56 11.77
C LEU A 98 -14.85 -17.76 10.35
N GLY A 99 -13.98 -18.74 10.10
CA GLY A 99 -13.42 -19.02 8.77
C GLY A 99 -12.13 -18.25 8.46
N GLU A 100 -11.80 -18.13 7.16
CA GLU A 100 -10.61 -17.43 6.68
C GLU A 100 -10.81 -15.91 6.72
N VAL A 101 -9.99 -15.20 7.50
CA VAL A 101 -10.01 -13.73 7.56
C VAL A 101 -8.87 -13.18 6.72
N THR A 102 -9.16 -12.23 5.83
CA THR A 102 -8.17 -11.52 5.01
C THR A 102 -8.10 -10.07 5.46
N HIS A 103 -6.91 -9.64 5.88
CA HIS A 103 -6.58 -8.24 6.14
C HIS A 103 -5.78 -7.68 4.98
N LEU A 104 -6.06 -6.45 4.60
CA LEU A 104 -5.36 -5.73 3.53
C LEU A 104 -4.64 -4.54 4.13
N HIS A 105 -3.40 -4.33 3.70
CA HIS A 105 -2.56 -3.22 4.13
C HIS A 105 -1.92 -2.58 2.91
N ARG A 106 -1.82 -1.25 2.89
CA ARG A 106 -1.17 -0.52 1.81
C ARG A 106 0.20 -0.05 2.28
N VAL A 107 1.24 -0.24 1.47
CA VAL A 107 2.60 0.23 1.73
C VAL A 107 3.01 1.18 0.61
N ASP A 108 3.40 2.40 0.96
CA ASP A 108 3.91 3.38 0.02
C ASP A 108 5.21 2.87 -0.63
N ASP A 109 5.24 2.85 -1.96
CA ASP A 109 6.36 2.26 -2.74
C ASP A 109 7.67 3.04 -2.57
N ARG A 110 7.58 4.33 -2.28
CA ARG A 110 8.74 5.24 -2.24
C ARG A 110 9.35 5.31 -0.85
N THR A 111 8.52 5.20 0.18
CA THR A 111 8.91 5.43 1.58
C THR A 111 8.92 4.16 2.41
N GLY A 112 8.27 3.08 1.95
CA GLY A 112 8.12 1.85 2.70
C GLY A 112 7.29 2.00 3.97
N LYS A 113 6.43 3.01 4.04
CA LYS A 113 5.54 3.25 5.18
C LYS A 113 4.17 2.67 4.88
N MET A 114 3.53 2.09 5.90
CA MET A 114 2.13 1.69 5.77
C MET A 114 1.26 2.94 5.67
N LEU A 115 0.43 2.98 4.65
CA LEU A 115 -0.57 4.02 4.47
C LEU A 115 -1.75 3.73 5.41
N PRO A 116 -2.39 4.77 5.97
CA PRO A 116 -3.59 4.58 6.77
C PRO A 116 -4.69 3.93 5.94
N ASP A 117 -5.57 3.20 6.63
CA ASP A 117 -6.77 2.67 6.00
C ASP A 117 -7.63 3.83 5.48
N PRO A 118 -8.28 3.64 4.32
CA PRO A 118 -9.24 4.62 3.81
C PRO A 118 -10.40 4.81 4.80
N ALA A 119 -10.94 6.03 4.82
CA ALA A 119 -11.97 6.49 5.78
C ALA A 119 -13.37 5.93 5.51
#